data_AF-A0A4Z1R8C2-F1
#
_entry.id   AF-A0A4Z1R8C2-F1
#
_cell.length_a   1.000
_cell.length_b   1.000
_cell.length_c   1.000
_cell.angle_alpha   90.00
_cell.angle_beta   90.00
_cell.angle_gamma   90.00
#
_symmetry.space_group_name_H-M   'P 1'
#
loop_
_entity.id
_entity.type
_entity.pdbx_description
1 polymer ?
#
loop_
_entity_poly.entity_id
_entity_poly.type
_entity_poly.pdbx_seq_one_letter_code
_entity_poly.pdbx_strand_id
1 'polypeptide(L)'
;MKAIALQLADADTSPASIEIDGAQAAASLGLEVSAFRQLMHDGKVSLLCERGTGEDAGLWRATFYYEGRRFRAVVDGHGHILHATGSASP
;
A
#
# COMPACT_ATOMS: atom_id res chain seq x y z
N MET A 1 -16.17 -0.27 4.21
CA MET A 1 -14.88 -0.82 3.76
C MET A 1 -13.94 -0.87 4.95
N LYS A 2 -13.18 -1.94 5.17
CA LYS A 2 -12.14 -2.01 6.22
C LYS A 2 -10.79 -1.63 5.62
N ALA A 3 -10.09 -0.69 6.23
CA ALA A 3 -8.76 -0.25 5.81
C ALA A 3 -7.70 -1.33 6.07
N ILE A 4 -6.55 -1.21 5.40
CA ILE A 4 -5.42 -2.14 5.53
C ILE A 4 -4.34 -1.43 6.34
N ALA A 5 -3.98 -2.00 7.49
CA ALA A 5 -2.89 -1.51 8.32
C ALA A 5 -1.54 -1.92 7.73
N LEU A 6 -0.70 -0.94 7.37
CA LEU A 6 0.70 -1.13 7.03
C LEU A 6 1.55 -1.00 8.30
N GLN A 7 2.39 -2.00 8.58
CA GLN A 7 3.28 -1.96 9.74
C GLN A 7 4.68 -1.51 9.30
N LEU A 8 5.14 -0.39 9.83
CA LEU A 8 6.47 0.17 9.59
C LEU A 8 7.45 -0.26 10.68
N ALA A 9 8.63 -0.77 10.32
CA ALA A 9 9.68 -1.08 11.29
C ALA A 9 10.76 0.03 11.26
N ASP A 10 10.80 0.86 12.31
CA ASP A 10 11.93 1.70 12.66
C ASP A 10 12.44 1.29 14.05
N ALA A 11 13.75 1.29 14.27
CA ALA A 11 14.39 0.68 15.45
C ALA A 11 14.10 1.39 16.81
N ASP A 12 13.38 2.52 16.82
CA ASP A 12 13.24 3.36 18.03
C ASP A 12 11.83 3.97 18.22
N THR A 13 10.79 3.51 17.51
CA THR A 13 9.42 3.98 17.76
C THR A 13 8.44 2.85 17.47
N SER A 14 7.38 2.71 18.28
CA SER A 14 6.30 1.77 18.03
C SER A 14 5.86 1.84 16.56
N PRO A 15 5.60 0.70 15.89
CA PRO A 15 5.34 0.71 14.46
C PRO A 15 4.13 1.59 14.17
N ALA A 16 4.36 2.69 13.45
CA ALA A 16 3.26 3.52 12.96
C ALA A 16 2.45 2.66 11.98
N SER A 17 1.19 2.40 12.32
CA SER A 17 0.27 1.71 11.43
C SER A 17 -0.40 2.74 10.52
N ILE A 18 -0.07 2.73 9.22
CA ILE A 18 -0.75 3.59 8.24
C ILE A 18 -1.89 2.80 7.62
N GLU A 19 -3.09 3.34 7.62
CA GLU A 19 -4.27 2.69 7.06
C GLU A 19 -4.54 3.20 5.64
N ILE A 20 -4.41 2.34 4.63
CA ILE A 20 -4.71 2.69 3.23
C ILE A 20 -6.01 2.01 2.79
N ASP A 21 -6.83 2.73 2.01
CA ASP A 21 -7.97 2.11 1.33
C ASP A 21 -7.48 1.16 0.21
N GLY A 22 -7.65 -0.14 0.46
CA GLY A 22 -7.27 -1.19 -0.48
C GLY A 22 -8.09 -1.26 -1.75
N ALA A 23 -9.20 -0.52 -1.89
CA ALA A 23 -10.05 -0.57 -3.08
C ALA A 23 -9.29 -0.14 -4.35
N GLN A 24 -8.49 0.93 -4.26
CA GLN A 24 -7.72 1.42 -5.40
C GLN A 24 -6.58 0.47 -5.78
N ALA A 25 -5.94 -0.16 -4.79
CA ALA A 25 -4.93 -1.17 -5.00
C ALA A 25 -5.51 -2.42 -5.68
N ALA A 26 -6.65 -2.92 -5.18
CA ALA A 26 -7.36 -4.05 -5.76
C ALA A 26 -7.72 -3.79 -7.22
N ALA A 27 -8.37 -2.65 -7.51
CA ALA A 27 -8.74 -2.28 -8.87
C ALA A 27 -7.53 -2.18 -9.81
N SER A 28 -6.43 -1.57 -9.36
CA SER A 28 -5.20 -1.41 -10.14
C SER A 28 -4.46 -2.73 -10.41
N LEU A 29 -4.65 -3.73 -9.55
CA LEU A 29 -4.14 -5.09 -9.75
C LEU A 29 -5.12 -5.96 -10.55
N GLY A 30 -6.32 -5.47 -10.86
CA GLY A 30 -7.39 -6.22 -11.53
C GLY A 30 -8.04 -7.27 -10.63
N LEU A 31 -8.19 -6.97 -9.34
CA LEU A 31 -8.76 -7.84 -8.32
C LEU A 31 -10.02 -7.20 -7.73
N GLU A 32 -10.96 -8.06 -7.33
CA GLU A 32 -12.01 -7.69 -6.38
C GLU A 32 -11.43 -7.39 -5.00
N VAL A 33 -12.05 -6.49 -4.23
CA VAL A 33 -11.53 -6.07 -2.92
C VAL A 33 -11.46 -7.24 -1.93
N SER A 34 -12.45 -8.14 -1.96
CA SER A 34 -12.47 -9.34 -1.12
C SER A 34 -11.35 -10.31 -1.49
N ALA A 35 -11.12 -10.55 -2.78
CA ALA A 35 -10.04 -11.40 -3.29
C ALA A 35 -8.67 -10.81 -2.95
N PHE A 36 -8.49 -9.51 -3.15
CA PHE A 36 -7.27 -8.80 -2.75
C PHE A 36 -6.97 -8.95 -1.26
N ARG A 37 -7.97 -8.80 -0.38
CA ARG A 37 -7.79 -9.03 1.07
C ARG A 37 -7.42 -10.47 1.41
N GLN A 38 -8.05 -11.45 0.75
CA GLN A 38 -7.71 -12.85 0.96
C GLN A 38 -6.27 -13.13 0.50
N LEU A 39 -5.87 -12.63 -0.66
CA LEU A 39 -4.51 -12.80 -1.17
C LEU A 39 -3.45 -12.07 -0.33
N MET A 40 -3.80 -10.93 0.29
CA MET A 40 -2.95 -10.28 1.29
C MET A 40 -2.81 -11.16 2.54
N HIS A 41 -3.91 -11.71 3.03
CA HIS A 41 -3.91 -12.64 4.18
C HIS A 41 -3.08 -13.90 3.90
N ASP A 42 -3.17 -14.43 2.67
CA ASP A 42 -2.44 -15.62 2.23
C ASP A 42 -0.98 -15.33 1.82
N GLY A 43 -0.52 -14.07 1.91
CA GLY A 43 0.83 -13.65 1.53
C GLY A 43 1.13 -13.71 0.03
N LYS A 44 0.10 -13.74 -0.82
CA LYS A 44 0.21 -13.78 -2.30
C LYS A 44 0.28 -12.41 -2.94
N VAL A 45 -0.30 -11.40 -2.31
CA VAL A 45 0.02 -10.00 -2.60
C VAL A 45 1.10 -9.59 -1.62
N SER A 46 2.25 -9.15 -2.14
CA SER A 46 3.32 -8.60 -1.30
C SER A 46 3.26 -7.07 -1.27
N LEU A 47 3.71 -6.50 -0.15
CA LEU A 47 3.69 -5.06 0.10
C LEU A 47 5.10 -4.60 0.49
N LEU A 48 5.60 -3.61 -0.22
CA LEU A 48 6.77 -2.83 0.18
C LEU A 48 6.29 -1.46 0.67
N CYS A 49 6.71 -1.06 1.86
CA CYS A 49 6.47 0.27 2.39
C CYS A 49 7.80 0.96 2.68
N GLU A 50 7.97 2.16 2.14
CA GLU A 50 9.18 2.97 2.30
C GLU A 50 8.79 4.30 2.96
N ARG A 51 9.54 4.71 3.99
CA ARG A 51 9.38 6.01 4.64
C ARG A 51 10.18 7.08 3.91
N GLY A 52 9.55 8.19 3.57
CA GLY A 52 10.20 9.36 3.00
C GLY A 52 11.09 10.07 4.02
N THR A 53 12.17 10.68 3.54
CA THR A 53 13.09 11.49 4.34
C THR A 53 13.42 12.78 3.59
N GLY A 54 14.00 13.77 4.28
CA GLY A 54 14.29 15.06 3.66
C GLY A 54 13.03 15.79 3.21
N GLU A 55 12.93 16.12 1.92
CA GLU A 55 11.76 16.80 1.33
C GLU A 55 10.48 15.94 1.39
N ASP A 56 10.63 14.61 1.44
CA ASP A 56 9.52 13.66 1.54
C ASP A 56 9.22 13.26 3.00
N ALA A 57 9.78 13.95 3.99
CA ALA A 57 9.52 13.63 5.40
C ALA A 57 8.01 13.71 5.73
N GLY A 58 7.48 12.64 6.34
CA GLY A 58 6.05 12.52 6.61
C GLY A 58 5.23 12.00 5.43
N LEU A 59 5.89 11.53 4.37
CA LEU A 59 5.28 10.77 3.29
C LEU A 59 5.78 9.32 3.31
N TRP A 60 4.97 8.43 2.77
CA TRP A 60 5.29 7.02 2.62
C TRP A 60 4.97 6.54 1.22
N ARG A 61 5.76 5.59 0.72
CA ARG A 61 5.51 4.93 -0.54
C ARG A 61 5.11 3.49 -0.30
N ALA A 62 3.87 3.16 -0.61
CA ALA A 62 3.36 1.79 -0.58
C ALA A 62 3.36 1.21 -2.00
N THR A 63 3.97 0.04 -2.18
CA THR A 63 3.94 -0.70 -3.45
C THR A 63 3.40 -2.12 -3.23
N PHE A 64 2.28 -2.43 -3.87
CA PHE A 64 1.66 -3.75 -3.87
C PHE A 64 2.05 -4.50 -5.15
N TYR A 65 2.44 -5.77 -5.01
CA TYR A 65 2.82 -6.63 -6.13
C TYR A 65 1.94 -7.87 -6.15
N TYR A 66 1.48 -8.25 -7.35
CA TYR A 66 0.71 -9.46 -7.58
C TYR A 66 0.81 -9.90 -9.04
N GLU A 67 1.27 -11.13 -9.30
CA GLU A 67 1.28 -11.75 -10.65
C GLU A 67 1.85 -10.83 -11.75
N GLY A 68 3.00 -10.19 -11.48
CA GLY A 68 3.66 -9.26 -12.42
C GLY A 68 3.03 -7.87 -12.54
N ARG A 69 1.92 -7.62 -11.84
CA ARG A 69 1.25 -6.32 -11.74
C ARG A 69 1.73 -5.58 -10.50
N ARG A 70 1.69 -4.25 -10.57
CA ARG A 70 2.01 -3.41 -9.40
C ARG A 70 1.11 -2.19 -9.29
N PHE A 71 0.78 -1.86 -8.05
CA PHE A 71 0.17 -0.60 -7.67
C PHE A 71 1.11 0.13 -6.70
N ARG A 72 1.42 1.39 -6.99
CA ARG A 72 2.30 2.24 -6.18
C ARG A 72 1.56 3.50 -5.79
N ALA A 73 1.51 3.78 -4.49
CA ALA A 73 0.92 4.99 -3.93
C ALA A 73 1.93 5.72 -3.05
N VAL A 74 1.94 7.05 -3.13
CA VAL A 74 2.49 7.93 -2.11
C VAL A 74 1.34 8.34 -1.19
N VAL A 75 1.52 8.16 0.12
CA VAL A 75 0.52 8.46 1.14
C VAL A 75 1.08 9.37 2.22
N ASP A 76 0.20 10.16 2.83
CA ASP A 76 0.51 10.93 4.03
C ASP A 76 0.42 10.06 5.31
N GLY A 77 0.70 10.66 6.47
CA GLY A 77 0.65 9.97 7.77
C GLY A 77 -0.74 9.60 8.26
N HIS A 78 -1.79 10.06 7.56
CA HIS A 78 -3.18 9.69 7.79
C HIS A 78 -3.65 8.59 6.83
N GLY A 79 -2.79 8.16 5.89
CA GLY A 79 -3.11 7.15 4.90
C GLY A 79 -3.82 7.66 3.66
N HIS A 80 -3.92 8.99 3.48
CA HIS A 80 -4.47 9.55 2.25
C HIS A 80 -3.50 9.39 1.09
N ILE A 81 -4.01 8.86 -0.02
CA ILE A 81 -3.24 8.74 -1.26
C ILE A 81 -3.10 10.13 -1.89
N LEU A 82 -1.87 10.61 -1.97
CA LEU A 82 -1.51 11.87 -2.63
C LEU A 82 -1.27 11.65 -4.12
N HIS A 83 -0.56 10.57 -4.46
CA HIS A 83 -0.24 10.19 -5.83
C HIS A 83 -0.29 8.68 -5.97
N ALA A 84 -0.83 8.19 -7.08
CA ALA A 84 -0.85 6.77 -7.37
C ALA A 84 -0.53 6.48 -8.83
N THR A 85 0.15 5.36 -9.05
CA THR A 85 0.51 4.82 -10.35
C THR A 85 0.29 3.31 -10.31
N GLY A 86 -0.45 2.76 -11.27
CA GLY A 86 -0.74 1.33 -11.35
C GLY A 86 -0.62 0.83 -12.78
N SER A 87 -0.27 -0.44 -12.94
CA SER A 87 -0.31 -1.10 -14.24
C SER A 87 -1.75 -1.46 -14.61
N ALA A 88 -2.49 -0.54 -15.21
CA ALA A 88 -3.50 -0.95 -16.17
C ALA A 88 -2.75 -1.30 -17.46
N SER A 89 -2.32 -2.56 -17.60
CA SER A 89 -1.93 -3.03 -18.92
C SER A 89 -3.20 -3.20 -19.76
N PRO A 90 -3.27 -2.68 -20.99
CA PRO A 90 -4.38 -2.92 -21.90
C PRO A 90 -4.54 -4.41 -22.23
#